data_AF-A0A941NBG0-F1
#
_entry.id   AF-A0A941NBG0-F1
#
_cell.length_a   1.000
_cell.length_b   1.000
_cell.length_c   1.000
_cell.angle_alpha   90.00
_cell.angle_beta   90.00
_cell.angle_gamma   90.00
#
_symmetry.space_group_name_H-M   'P 1'
#
loop_
_entity.id
_entity.type
_entity.pdbx_description
1 polymer ?
#
loop_
_entity_poly.entity_id
_entity_poly.type
_entity_poly.pdbx_seq_one_letter_code
_entity_poly.pdbx_strand_id
1 'polypeptide(L)'
;MTTSAIPRIRRFPTAAPDGLVAAVLLSFLATAGLFYVNIMAALVSGLIDGLHFTEQQAGYVASANVYGAAVGALASVFFVRRIAWRPVAFALLLALIAADVVS
;
A
#
# COMPACT_ATOMS: atom_id res chain seq x y z
N MET A 1 7.32 -8.16 46.68
CA MET A 1 6.10 -8.11 45.84
C MET A 1 6.54 -7.93 44.39
N THR A 2 6.66 -9.02 43.65
CA THR A 2 6.96 -9.02 42.22
C THR A 2 5.64 -8.94 41.46
N THR A 3 5.38 -7.79 40.81
CA THR A 3 4.21 -7.61 39.95
C THR A 3 4.30 -8.57 38.77
N SER A 4 3.50 -9.63 38.81
CA SER A 4 3.35 -10.58 37.71
C SER A 4 2.71 -9.84 36.53
N ALA A 5 3.51 -9.46 35.54
CA ALA A 5 3.03 -8.80 34.34
C ALA A 5 2.21 -9.80 33.51
N ILE A 6 0.90 -9.55 33.39
CA ILE A 6 0.01 -10.32 32.54
C ILE A 6 0.53 -10.23 31.09
N PRO A 7 0.87 -11.35 30.43
CA PRO A 7 1.37 -11.31 29.06
C PRO A 7 0.25 -10.80 28.14
N ARG A 8 0.48 -9.65 27.50
CA ARG A 8 -0.42 -9.15 26.45
C ARG A 8 -0.39 -10.14 25.29
N ILE A 9 -1.49 -10.85 25.09
CA ILE A 9 -1.70 -11.74 23.95
C ILE A 9 -1.57 -10.89 22.68
N ARG A 10 -0.44 -11.03 21.97
CA ARG A 10 -0.25 -10.41 20.66
C ARG A 10 -1.11 -11.18 19.66
N ARG A 11 -2.20 -10.55 19.21
CA ARG A 11 -3.16 -11.13 18.24
C ARG A 11 -2.57 -11.38 16.85
N PHE A 12 -1.42 -10.78 16.53
CA PHE A 12 -0.72 -10.92 15.25
C PHE A 12 0.77 -11.18 15.48
N PRO A 13 1.41 -12.03 14.64
CA PRO A 13 2.86 -12.19 14.66
C PRO A 13 3.51 -10.82 14.44
N THR A 14 4.30 -10.37 15.41
CA THR A 14 4.93 -9.05 15.41
C THR A 14 6.43 -9.25 15.54
N ALA A 15 7.21 -8.73 14.57
CA ALA A 15 8.66 -8.81 14.60
C ALA A 15 9.26 -8.12 15.83
N ALA A 16 10.40 -8.61 16.31
CA ALA A 16 11.17 -7.92 17.34
C ALA A 16 11.68 -6.59 16.78
N PRO A 17 11.57 -5.46 17.52
CA PRO A 17 11.91 -4.12 17.01
C PRO A 17 13.31 -4.03 16.38
N ASP A 18 14.30 -4.65 17.04
CA ASP A 18 15.72 -4.64 16.62
C ASP A 18 16.15 -5.95 15.92
N GLY A 19 15.19 -6.76 15.49
CA GLY A 19 15.47 -8.05 14.84
C GLY A 19 15.71 -7.91 13.33
N LEU A 20 16.47 -8.84 12.75
CA LEU A 20 16.72 -8.92 11.30
C LEU A 20 15.41 -8.86 10.47
N VAL A 21 14.36 -9.53 10.94
CA VAL A 21 13.05 -9.54 10.26
C VAL A 21 12.45 -8.14 10.19
N ALA A 22 12.50 -7.36 11.28
CA ALA A 22 12.03 -5.98 11.26
C ALA A 22 12.90 -5.11 10.34
N ALA A 23 14.22 -5.30 10.35
CA ALA A 23 15.13 -4.58 9.47
C ALA A 23 14.82 -4.85 7.98
N VAL A 24 14.58 -6.10 7.60
CA VAL A 24 14.18 -6.48 6.23
C VAL A 24 12.83 -5.86 5.86
N LEU A 25 11.81 -5.99 6.72
CA LEU A 25 10.50 -5.38 6.45
C LEU A 25 10.58 -3.86 6.29
N LEU A 26 11.37 -3.20 7.15
CA LEU A 26 11.59 -1.76 7.09
C LEU A 26 12.44 -1.35 5.88
N SER A 27 13.38 -2.17 5.41
CA SER A 27 14.13 -1.87 4.19
C SER A 27 13.24 -1.88 2.95
N PHE A 28 12.27 -2.81 2.87
CA PHE A 28 11.23 -2.77 1.84
C PHE A 28 10.36 -1.51 1.94
N LEU A 29 9.94 -1.15 3.16
CA LEU A 29 9.16 0.07 3.37
C LEU A 29 9.95 1.34 2.99
N ALA A 30 11.23 1.40 3.33
CA ALA A 30 12.12 2.52 3.00
C ALA A 30 12.36 2.66 1.50
N THR A 31 12.39 1.54 0.76
CA THR A 31 12.58 1.51 -0.70
C THR A 31 11.29 1.64 -1.49
N ALA A 32 10.13 1.64 -0.83
CA ALA A 32 8.82 1.75 -1.51
C ALA A 32 8.71 2.99 -2.40
N GLY A 33 9.28 4.12 -1.99
CA GLY A 33 9.31 5.35 -2.79
C GLY A 33 10.08 5.18 -4.11
N LEU A 34 11.21 4.47 -4.09
CA LEU A 34 12.01 4.20 -5.29
C LEU A 34 11.30 3.19 -6.21
N PHE A 35 10.65 2.18 -5.64
CA PHE A 35 9.81 1.26 -6.42
C PHE A 35 8.67 1.98 -7.11
N TYR A 36 8.04 2.95 -6.46
CA TYR A 36 6.93 3.69 -7.07
C TYR A 36 7.35 4.43 -8.36
N VAL A 37 8.52 5.10 -8.34
CA VAL A 37 9.04 5.80 -9.52
C VAL A 37 9.27 4.82 -10.68
N ASN A 38 9.88 3.67 -10.40
CA ASN A 38 10.17 2.67 -11.44
C ASN A 38 8.91 1.96 -11.95
N ILE A 39 7.98 1.60 -11.06
CA ILE A 39 6.72 0.92 -11.44
C ILE A 39 5.85 1.85 -12.28
N MET A 40 5.75 3.13 -11.94
CA MET A 40 4.96 4.07 -12.73
C MET A 40 5.52 4.26 -14.14
N ALA A 41 6.85 4.37 -14.28
CA ALA A 41 7.50 4.45 -15.59
C ALA A 41 7.25 3.17 -16.40
N ALA A 42 7.44 1.99 -15.79
CA ALA A 42 7.19 0.70 -16.43
C ALA A 42 5.72 0.53 -16.83
N LEU A 43 4.77 0.99 -16.01
CA LEU A 43 3.34 0.98 -16.31
C LEU A 43 3.03 1.86 -17.52
N VAL A 44 3.54 3.09 -17.56
CA VAL A 44 3.34 4.00 -18.70
C VAL A 44 3.93 3.41 -19.99
N SER A 45 5.15 2.88 -19.94
CA SER A 45 5.75 2.17 -21.07
C SER A 45 4.92 0.95 -21.48
N GLY A 46 4.43 0.15 -20.54
CA GLY A 46 3.57 -1.00 -20.83
C GLY A 46 2.25 -0.62 -21.53
N LEU A 47 1.66 0.52 -21.18
CA LEU A 47 0.47 1.04 -21.84
C LEU A 47 0.77 1.48 -23.29
N ILE A 48 1.88 2.19 -23.51
CA ILE A 48 2.24 2.73 -24.82
C ILE A 48 2.76 1.60 -25.73
N ASP A 49 3.77 0.87 -25.28
CA ASP A 49 4.47 -0.13 -26.09
C ASP A 49 3.69 -1.45 -26.18
N GLY A 50 2.99 -1.83 -25.10
CA GLY A 50 2.27 -3.09 -25.01
C GLY A 50 0.81 -3.03 -25.44
N LEU A 51 0.11 -1.92 -25.15
CA LEU A 51 -1.32 -1.74 -25.46
C LEU A 51 -1.59 -0.67 -26.53
N HIS A 52 -0.54 -0.06 -27.10
CA HIS A 52 -0.62 0.95 -28.16
C HIS A 52 -1.43 2.20 -27.77
N PHE A 53 -1.45 2.56 -26.49
CA PHE A 53 -2.04 3.83 -26.05
C PHE A 53 -1.20 5.00 -26.55
N THR A 54 -1.85 6.14 -26.81
CA THR A 54 -1.09 7.38 -27.05
C THR A 54 -0.42 7.84 -25.76
N GLU A 55 0.67 8.61 -25.88
CA GLU A 55 1.35 9.20 -24.72
C GLU A 55 0.38 9.99 -23.82
N GLN A 56 -0.57 10.70 -24.45
CA GLN A 56 -1.60 11.46 -23.74
C GLN A 56 -2.55 10.55 -22.95
N GLN A 57 -2.99 9.41 -23.53
CA GLN A 57 -3.85 8.45 -22.84
C GLN A 57 -3.13 7.78 -21.67
N ALA A 58 -1.89 7.34 -21.87
CA ALA A 58 -1.08 6.76 -20.80
C ALA A 58 -0.82 7.80 -19.68
N GLY A 59 -0.57 9.06 -20.05
CA GLY A 59 -0.47 10.17 -19.12
C GLY A 59 -1.76 10.40 -18.32
N TYR A 60 -2.93 10.27 -18.94
CA TYR A 60 -4.20 10.34 -18.22
C TYR A 60 -4.37 9.22 -17.20
N VAL A 61 -4.07 7.96 -17.55
CA VAL A 61 -4.13 6.83 -16.61
C VAL A 61 -3.17 7.04 -15.45
N ALA A 62 -1.93 7.45 -15.72
CA ALA A 62 -0.94 7.74 -14.69
C ALA A 62 -1.38 8.88 -13.77
N SER A 63 -1.92 9.96 -14.32
CA SER A 63 -2.42 11.10 -13.53
C SER A 63 -3.63 10.72 -12.67
N ALA A 64 -4.55 9.91 -13.19
CA ALA A 64 -5.71 9.42 -12.46
C ALA A 64 -5.27 8.57 -11.25
N ASN A 65 -4.23 7.74 -11.41
CA ASN A 65 -3.64 6.99 -10.31
C ASN A 65 -3.05 7.91 -9.22
N VAL A 66 -2.17 8.85 -9.60
CA VAL A 66 -1.49 9.75 -8.64
C VAL A 66 -2.49 10.65 -7.92
N TYR A 67 -3.37 11.33 -8.65
CA TYR A 67 -4.33 12.23 -8.06
C TYR A 67 -5.40 11.49 -7.25
N GLY A 68 -5.83 10.31 -7.72
CA GLY A 68 -6.71 9.43 -6.97
C GLY A 68 -6.08 8.99 -5.63
N ALA A 69 -4.80 8.61 -5.65
CA ALA A 69 -4.07 8.27 -4.43
C ALA A 69 -3.91 9.47 -3.49
N ALA A 70 -3.61 10.66 -4.01
CA ALA A 70 -3.49 11.87 -3.21
C ALA A 70 -4.82 12.26 -2.53
N VAL A 71 -5.92 12.22 -3.28
CA VAL A 71 -7.27 12.46 -2.74
C VAL A 71 -7.65 11.40 -1.70
N GLY A 72 -7.37 10.12 -1.98
CA GLY A 72 -7.61 9.02 -1.05
C GLY A 72 -6.78 9.12 0.24
N ALA A 73 -5.51 9.54 0.13
CA ALA A 73 -4.64 9.77 1.28
C ALA A 73 -5.15 10.94 2.13
N LEU A 74 -5.54 12.05 1.50
CA LEU A 74 -6.14 13.20 2.19
C LEU A 74 -7.43 12.80 2.90
N ALA A 75 -8.33 12.07 2.24
CA ALA A 75 -9.55 11.55 2.84
C ALA A 75 -9.23 10.65 4.04
N SER A 76 -8.23 9.77 3.90
CA SER A 76 -7.82 8.84 4.96
C SER A 76 -7.42 9.55 6.24
N VAL A 77 -6.81 10.74 6.19
CA VAL A 77 -6.46 11.52 7.39
C VAL A 77 -7.69 11.80 8.28
N PHE A 78 -8.85 12.08 7.67
CA PHE A 78 -10.08 12.37 8.41
C PHE A 78 -10.79 11.12 8.93
N PHE A 79 -10.71 10.03 8.18
CA PHE A 79 -11.47 8.80 8.47
C PHE A 79 -10.69 7.77 9.28
N VAL A 80 -9.35 7.74 9.21
CA VAL A 80 -8.51 6.69 9.85
C VAL A 80 -8.74 6.57 11.36
N ARG A 81 -9.10 7.66 12.03
CA ARG A 81 -9.43 7.68 13.47
C ARG A 81 -10.92 7.42 13.77
N ARG A 82 -11.80 7.54 12.78
CA ARG A 82 -13.26 7.39 12.92
C ARG A 82 -13.75 5.98 12.58
N ILE A 83 -12.96 5.24 11.80
CA ILE A 83 -13.28 3.87 11.37
C ILE A 83 -12.25 2.88 11.91
N ALA A 84 -12.60 1.60 11.95
CA ALA A 84 -11.65 0.53 12.23
C ALA A 84 -10.70 0.37 11.02
N TRP A 85 -9.63 1.18 10.96
CA TRP A 85 -8.75 1.26 9.80
C TRP A 85 -8.11 -0.07 9.37
N ARG A 86 -7.82 -0.96 10.32
CA ARG A 86 -7.22 -2.28 10.04
C ARG A 86 -8.14 -3.17 9.19
N PRO A 87 -9.36 -3.53 9.65
CA PRO A 87 -10.26 -4.34 8.85
C PRO A 87 -10.68 -3.64 7.55
N VAL A 88 -10.81 -2.31 7.54
CA VAL A 88 -11.10 -1.56 6.31
C VAL A 88 -9.96 -1.69 5.29
N ALA A 89 -8.70 -1.57 5.71
CA ALA A 89 -7.56 -1.78 4.83
C ALA A 89 -7.53 -3.22 4.27
N PHE A 90 -7.81 -4.23 5.10
CA PHE A 90 -7.93 -5.61 4.62
C PHE A 90 -9.08 -5.78 3.62
N ALA A 91 -10.25 -5.19 3.88
CA ALA A 91 -11.39 -5.26 2.99
C ALA A 91 -11.10 -4.58 1.63
N LEU A 92 -10.45 -3.41 1.64
CA LEU A 92 -10.04 -2.70 0.43
C LEU A 92 -8.99 -3.49 -0.37
N LEU A 93 -8.02 -4.12 0.30
CA LEU A 93 -7.04 -4.99 -0.37
C LEU A 93 -7.71 -6.21 -1.00
N LEU A 94 -8.64 -6.86 -0.29
CA LEU A 94 -9.39 -7.98 -0.86
C LEU A 94 -10.27 -7.55 -2.04
N ALA A 95 -10.89 -6.37 -1.96
CA ALA A 95 -11.67 -5.81 -3.05
C ALA A 95 -10.79 -5.53 -4.28
N LEU A 96 -9.57 -5.02 -4.08
CA LEU A 96 -8.61 -4.79 -5.16
C LEU A 96 -8.22 -6.10 -5.84
N ILE A 97 -7.80 -7.10 -5.05
CA ILE A 97 -7.45 -8.44 -5.58
C ILE A 97 -8.63 -9.07 -6.33
N ALA A 98 -9.84 -8.94 -5.81
CA ALA A 98 -11.03 -9.45 -6.48
C ALA A 98 -11.29 -8.75 -7.83
N ALA A 99 -11.06 -7.43 -7.92
CA ALA A 99 -11.19 -6.69 -9.17
C ALA A 99 -10.15 -7.14 -10.21
N ASP A 100 -8.91 -7.39 -9.79
CA ASP A 100 -7.85 -7.93 -10.65
C ASP A 100 -8.18 -9.33 -11.17
N VAL A 101 -8.82 -10.18 -10.37
CA VAL A 101 -9.21 -11.55 -10.78
C VAL A 101 -10.39 -11.54 -11.76
N VAL A 102 -11.25 -10.53 -11.70
CA VAL A 102 -12.45 -10.43 -12.56
C VAL A 102 -12.14 -9.79 -13.94
N SER A 103 -11.09 -8.97 -14.03
CA SER A 103 -10.69 -8.25 -15.26
C SER A 103 -9.89 -9.13 -16.22
#